data_AF-A0A916QB77-F1
#
_entry.id   AF-A0A916QB77-F1
#
_cell.length_a   1.000
_cell.length_b   1.000
_cell.length_c   1.000
_cell.angle_alpha   90.00
_cell.angle_beta   90.00
_cell.angle_gamma   90.00
#
_symmetry.space_group_name_H-M   'P 1'
#
loop_
_entity.id
_entity.type
_entity.pdbx_description
1 polymer ?
#
loop_
_entity_poly.entity_id
_entity_poly.type
_entity_poly.pdbx_seq_one_letter_code
_entity_poly.pdbx_strand_id
1 'polypeptide(L)'
;MSLQEDHLQQHRKQEEAVEERYSRQILFAPIGRAGQERLAQSRVLIVGMGALGTVLANHLVRAGTGFVRITDRDYVEFSNLQRQMLFDEEDAREALPKAEAAARKLVRINSSVTIEPVITDVTARNIEELAADVDLILDGTDNFQTRYLMNDYAFRAKIPYVYGGVVSSRGMSAAFIPGRTPCFRCLLPEDGSAGGETCDTVGVLSPVVDIVASYQSAEALKILTGNLDAVRRSLFTFDVWHNRFYELKFPAPSKSCPTCAKGEYPALDLRRAAEVTTMCGRDSVQITGGQALDLKVWQERLSRVGKVTANPYLMRVQLPEGERLTLFPDGRVLVQGTSEPARARTLYARYIGM
;
A
#
# COMPACT_ATOMS: atom_id res chain seq x y z
N MET A 1 -4.38 41.10 -28.30
CA MET A 1 -3.59 40.27 -27.38
C MET A 1 -4.49 39.15 -26.94
N SER A 2 -4.35 38.01 -27.61
CA SER A 2 -5.39 36.99 -27.72
C SER A 2 -5.17 35.88 -26.68
N LEU A 3 -6.24 35.14 -26.36
CA LEU A 3 -6.23 33.96 -25.49
C LEU A 3 -5.10 32.95 -25.78
N GLN A 4 -4.56 32.93 -27.01
CA GLN A 4 -3.42 32.07 -27.37
C GLN A 4 -2.10 32.51 -26.71
N GLU A 5 -1.84 33.81 -26.56
CA GLU A 5 -0.62 34.32 -25.92
C GLU A 5 -0.59 33.99 -24.42
N ASP A 6 -1.75 34.11 -23.75
CA ASP A 6 -1.90 33.75 -22.33
C ASP A 6 -1.69 32.24 -22.09
N HIS A 7 -2.24 31.39 -22.96
CA HIS A 7 -2.04 29.93 -22.89
C HIS A 7 -0.58 29.52 -23.07
N LEU A 8 0.14 30.11 -24.03
CA LEU A 8 1.57 29.85 -24.24
C LEU A 8 2.43 30.32 -23.06
N GLN A 9 2.11 31.47 -22.49
CA GLN A 9 2.85 32.03 -21.35
C GLN A 9 2.63 31.22 -20.07
N GLN A 10 1.43 30.67 -19.88
CA GLN A 10 1.11 29.81 -18.75
C GLN A 10 1.77 28.43 -18.87
N HIS A 11 1.80 27.84 -20.07
CA HIS A 11 2.53 26.60 -20.34
C HIS A 11 4.02 26.75 -20.04
N ARG A 12 4.63 27.83 -20.53
CA ARG A 12 6.06 28.10 -20.33
C ARG A 12 6.43 28.29 -18.85
N LYS A 13 5.59 29.00 -18.08
CA LYS A 13 5.79 29.13 -16.63
C LYS A 13 5.67 27.79 -15.89
N GLN A 14 4.79 26.90 -16.36
CA GLN A 14 4.62 25.57 -15.79
C GLN A 14 5.83 24.67 -16.10
N GLU A 15 6.38 24.76 -17.31
CA GLU A 15 7.63 24.08 -17.69
C GLU A 15 8.83 24.59 -16.88
N GLU A 16 8.99 25.91 -16.73
CA GLU A 16 10.07 26.53 -15.95
C GLU A 16 10.00 26.11 -14.46
N ALA A 17 8.80 26.06 -13.87
CA ALA A 17 8.61 25.60 -12.48
C ALA A 17 8.93 24.11 -12.28
N VAL A 18 8.64 23.27 -13.29
CA VAL A 18 9.01 21.85 -13.29
C VAL A 18 10.52 21.67 -13.40
N GLU A 19 11.18 22.44 -14.28
CA GLU A 19 12.64 22.43 -14.40
C GLU A 19 13.34 22.88 -13.13
N GLU A 20 12.86 23.95 -12.49
CA GLU A 20 13.42 24.44 -11.23
C GLU A 20 13.31 23.38 -10.12
N ARG A 21 12.10 22.80 -9.94
CA ARG A 21 11.79 21.81 -8.90
C ARG A 21 12.69 20.58 -8.99
N TYR A 22 12.91 20.06 -10.20
CA TYR A 22 13.68 18.82 -10.39
C TYR A 22 15.13 19.05 -10.82
N SER A 23 15.61 20.30 -10.82
CA SER A 23 16.98 20.66 -11.24
C SER A 23 18.06 19.77 -10.62
N ARG A 24 18.00 19.50 -9.31
CA ARG A 24 18.96 18.63 -8.62
C ARG A 24 18.87 17.16 -9.01
N GLN A 25 17.67 16.67 -9.29
CA GLN A 25 17.44 15.29 -9.74
C GLN A 25 17.91 15.10 -11.19
N ILE A 26 17.65 16.09 -12.05
CA ILE A 26 18.10 16.11 -13.45
C ILE A 26 19.63 16.12 -13.56
N LEU A 27 20.33 16.77 -12.62
CA LEU A 27 21.81 16.75 -12.59
C LEU A 27 22.41 15.36 -12.32
N PHE A 28 21.65 14.43 -11.74
CA PHE A 28 22.10 13.06 -11.57
C PHE A 28 22.03 12.32 -12.91
N ALA A 29 23.18 12.13 -13.55
CA ALA A 29 23.30 11.67 -14.93
C ALA A 29 22.48 10.41 -15.30
N PRO A 30 22.37 9.36 -14.44
CA PRO A 30 21.51 8.21 -14.76
C PRO A 30 20.02 8.56 -14.90
N ILE A 31 19.53 9.60 -14.24
CA ILE A 31 18.16 10.12 -14.45
C ILE A 31 18.19 11.11 -15.61
N GLY A 32 18.94 12.21 -15.48
CA GLY A 32 18.98 13.24 -16.52
C GLY A 32 17.61 13.85 -16.81
N ARG A 33 17.54 14.65 -17.88
CA ARG A 33 16.27 15.23 -18.36
C ARG A 33 15.30 14.14 -18.85
N ALA A 34 15.81 13.21 -19.66
CA ALA A 34 15.00 12.14 -20.24
C ALA A 34 14.40 11.20 -19.18
N GLY A 35 15.13 10.88 -18.11
CA GLY A 35 14.60 10.09 -17.00
C GLY A 35 13.54 10.86 -16.21
N GLN A 36 13.70 12.17 -16.03
CA GLN A 36 12.68 13.01 -15.40
C GLN A 36 11.38 13.05 -16.22
N GLU A 37 11.49 13.18 -17.54
CA GLU A 37 10.34 13.11 -18.45
C GLU A 37 9.64 11.76 -18.37
N ARG A 38 10.39 10.65 -18.32
CA ARG A 38 9.83 9.31 -18.10
C ARG A 38 9.10 9.20 -16.77
N LEU A 39 9.67 9.73 -15.68
CA LEU A 39 8.99 9.76 -14.38
C LEU A 39 7.67 10.52 -14.47
N ALA A 40 7.65 11.70 -15.11
CA ALA A 40 6.43 12.50 -15.29
C ALA A 40 5.35 11.80 -16.14
N GLN A 41 5.72 10.80 -16.94
CA GLN A 41 4.78 9.97 -17.71
C GLN A 41 4.43 8.64 -17.01
N SER A 42 5.14 8.29 -15.95
CA SER A 42 4.99 7.00 -15.26
C SER A 42 3.76 6.97 -14.35
N ARG A 43 3.18 5.78 -14.22
CA ARG A 43 2.02 5.46 -13.40
C ARG A 43 2.39 4.36 -12.40
N VAL A 44 2.19 4.60 -11.10
CA VAL A 44 2.56 3.65 -10.04
C VAL A 44 1.35 3.29 -9.19
N LEU A 45 1.23 2.01 -8.84
CA LEU A 45 0.34 1.53 -7.78
C LEU A 45 1.13 1.29 -6.49
N ILE A 46 0.74 1.91 -5.40
CA ILE A 46 1.22 1.60 -4.04
C ILE A 46 0.09 0.86 -3.31
N VAL A 47 0.35 -0.39 -2.93
CA VAL A 47 -0.60 -1.19 -2.13
C VAL A 47 -0.24 -1.11 -0.66
N GLY A 48 -1.15 -0.59 0.15
CA GLY A 48 -0.91 -0.27 1.56
C GLY A 48 -0.35 1.14 1.71
N MET A 49 -1.01 1.93 2.56
CA MET A 49 -0.65 3.31 2.93
C MET A 49 -0.38 3.40 4.43
N GLY A 50 0.29 2.38 4.96
CA GLY A 50 0.82 2.34 6.32
C GLY A 50 2.26 2.84 6.40
N ALA A 51 3.08 2.16 7.20
CA ALA A 51 4.43 2.61 7.52
C ALA A 51 5.32 2.74 6.27
N LEU A 52 5.40 1.68 5.45
CA LEU A 52 6.17 1.72 4.20
C LEU A 52 5.51 2.61 3.13
N GLY A 53 4.19 2.45 2.95
CA GLY A 53 3.43 3.15 1.92
C GLY A 53 3.54 4.67 1.99
N THR A 54 3.48 5.24 3.20
CA THR A 54 3.60 6.70 3.41
C THR A 54 4.96 7.25 2.97
N VAL A 55 6.04 6.51 3.23
CA VAL A 55 7.40 6.88 2.80
C VAL A 55 7.56 6.71 1.29
N LEU A 56 7.07 5.60 0.72
CA LEU A 56 7.08 5.34 -0.72
C LEU A 56 6.37 6.45 -1.51
N ALA A 57 5.15 6.80 -1.09
CA ALA A 57 4.36 7.83 -1.74
C ALA A 57 5.05 9.20 -1.64
N ASN A 58 5.61 9.54 -0.48
CA ASN A 58 6.38 10.77 -0.30
C ASN A 58 7.58 10.85 -1.26
N HIS A 59 8.35 9.77 -1.43
CA HIS A 59 9.49 9.75 -2.36
C HIS A 59 9.05 9.90 -3.81
N LEU A 60 8.08 9.10 -4.26
CA LEU A 60 7.63 9.13 -5.67
C LEU A 60 7.00 10.46 -6.06
N VAL A 61 6.14 11.01 -5.21
CA VAL A 61 5.48 12.29 -5.46
C VAL A 61 6.51 13.42 -5.49
N ARG A 62 7.52 13.40 -4.62
CA ARG A 62 8.60 14.39 -4.64
C ARG A 62 9.56 14.22 -5.82
N ALA A 63 9.75 13.00 -6.30
CA ALA A 63 10.55 12.70 -7.49
C ALA A 63 9.85 13.08 -8.80
N GLY A 64 8.55 13.40 -8.76
CA GLY A 64 7.79 13.83 -9.93
C GLY A 64 7.23 12.69 -10.77
N THR A 65 6.94 11.53 -10.17
CA THR A 65 6.17 10.48 -10.83
C THR A 65 4.81 11.03 -11.25
N GLY A 66 4.42 10.93 -12.53
CA GLY A 66 3.25 11.61 -13.07
C GLY A 66 1.92 11.22 -12.42
N PHE A 67 1.79 9.94 -12.07
CA PHE A 67 0.57 9.40 -11.48
C PHE A 67 0.88 8.38 -10.38
N VAL A 68 0.25 8.54 -9.23
CA VAL A 68 0.39 7.62 -8.07
C VAL A 68 -1.00 7.22 -7.58
N ARG A 69 -1.38 5.97 -7.86
CA ARG A 69 -2.55 5.33 -7.26
C ARG A 69 -2.15 4.74 -5.91
N ILE A 70 -2.95 5.03 -4.89
CA ILE A 70 -2.73 4.54 -3.53
C ILE A 70 -3.95 3.78 -3.05
N THR A 71 -3.75 2.55 -2.58
CA THR A 71 -4.84 1.70 -2.06
C THR A 71 -4.60 1.39 -0.60
N ASP A 72 -5.55 1.72 0.26
CA ASP A 72 -5.57 1.25 1.65
C ASP A 72 -7.02 1.26 2.15
N ARG A 73 -7.37 0.27 2.97
CA ARG A 73 -8.72 0.10 3.52
C ARG A 73 -8.86 0.58 4.95
N ASP A 74 -7.74 0.83 5.62
CA ASP A 74 -7.66 1.22 7.02
C ASP A 74 -7.84 2.74 7.16
N TYR A 75 -7.91 3.15 8.43
CA TYR A 75 -8.07 4.52 8.86
C TYR A 75 -6.90 4.92 9.73
N VAL A 76 -6.64 6.22 9.82
CA VAL A 76 -5.59 6.73 10.68
C VAL A 76 -5.97 6.54 12.14
N GLU A 77 -5.01 6.08 12.95
CA GLU A 77 -5.13 5.88 14.40
C GLU A 77 -3.92 6.49 15.12
N PHE A 78 -4.05 6.93 16.37
CA PHE A 78 -2.93 7.52 17.12
C PHE A 78 -1.72 6.57 17.26
N SER A 79 -1.95 5.26 17.42
CA SER A 79 -0.91 4.23 17.50
C SER A 79 -0.08 4.10 16.20
N ASN A 80 -0.58 4.66 15.10
CA ASN A 80 0.05 4.61 13.79
C ASN A 80 1.06 5.75 13.62
N LEU A 81 0.87 6.88 14.31
CA LEU A 81 1.62 8.13 14.10
C LEU A 81 3.12 8.00 14.39
N GLN A 82 3.51 7.07 15.26
CA GLN A 82 4.93 6.84 15.56
C GLN A 82 5.76 6.35 14.35
N ARG A 83 5.13 5.84 13.28
CA ARG A 83 5.83 5.25 12.11
C ARG A 83 5.21 5.55 10.74
N GLN A 84 4.12 6.31 10.66
CA GLN A 84 3.41 6.58 9.41
C GLN A 84 3.50 8.07 9.07
N MET A 85 4.55 8.43 8.33
CA MET A 85 5.07 9.81 8.27
C MET A 85 4.13 10.84 7.64
N LEU A 86 3.11 10.43 6.87
CA LEU A 86 2.20 11.36 6.20
C LEU A 86 1.04 11.82 7.09
N PHE A 87 0.75 11.09 8.17
CA PHE A 87 -0.42 11.33 9.01
C PHE A 87 -0.09 12.16 10.24
N ASP A 88 -1.09 12.88 10.73
CA ASP A 88 -0.98 13.63 11.99
C ASP A 88 -2.14 13.35 12.95
N GLU A 89 -2.12 14.02 14.10
CA GLU A 89 -3.13 13.85 15.14
C GLU A 89 -4.54 14.27 14.72
N GLU A 90 -4.66 15.20 13.76
CA GLU A 90 -5.96 15.61 13.23
C GLU A 90 -6.55 14.50 12.35
N ASP A 91 -5.75 13.94 11.44
CA ASP A 91 -6.17 12.79 10.62
C ASP A 91 -6.62 11.61 11.51
N ALA A 92 -5.92 11.36 12.62
CA ALA A 92 -6.25 10.31 13.59
C ALA A 92 -7.53 10.60 14.37
N ARG A 93 -7.75 11.86 14.77
CA ARG A 93 -8.95 12.29 15.50
C ARG A 93 -10.20 12.20 14.63
N GLU A 94 -10.09 12.58 13.37
CA GLU A 94 -11.16 12.47 12.38
C GLU A 94 -11.37 11.05 11.86
N ALA A 95 -10.42 10.15 12.13
CA ALA A 95 -10.39 8.79 11.61
C ALA A 95 -10.54 8.76 10.09
N LEU A 96 -9.73 9.57 9.39
CA LEU A 96 -9.75 9.60 7.93
C LEU A 96 -9.25 8.28 7.35
N PRO A 97 -9.81 7.82 6.20
CA PRO A 97 -9.23 6.72 5.45
C PRO A 97 -7.77 7.03 5.11
N LYS A 98 -6.86 6.07 5.29
CA LYS A 98 -5.42 6.29 5.06
C LYS A 98 -5.12 6.75 3.65
N ALA A 99 -5.77 6.16 2.64
CA ALA A 99 -5.63 6.56 1.24
C ALA A 99 -6.02 8.04 1.03
N GLU A 100 -7.16 8.45 1.58
CA GLU A 100 -7.65 9.84 1.48
C GLU A 100 -6.76 10.83 2.23
N ALA A 101 -6.40 10.52 3.48
CA ALA A 101 -5.52 11.36 4.29
C ALA A 101 -4.15 11.56 3.60
N ALA A 102 -3.58 10.49 3.04
CA ALA A 102 -2.34 10.57 2.28
C ALA A 102 -2.49 11.43 1.03
N ALA A 103 -3.55 11.25 0.24
CA ALA A 103 -3.79 12.06 -0.96
C ALA A 103 -3.85 13.56 -0.65
N ARG A 104 -4.57 13.96 0.41
CA ARG A 104 -4.64 15.37 0.86
C ARG A 104 -3.27 15.95 1.17
N LYS A 105 -2.34 15.15 1.73
CA LYS A 105 -0.97 15.60 2.07
C LYS A 105 -0.11 15.65 0.81
N LEU A 106 -0.17 14.62 -0.04
CA LEU A 106 0.66 14.47 -1.23
C LEU A 106 0.37 15.54 -2.30
N VAL A 107 -0.90 15.89 -2.53
CA VAL A 107 -1.27 16.97 -3.48
C VAL A 107 -0.66 18.32 -3.07
N ARG A 108 -0.54 18.58 -1.76
CA ARG A 108 0.13 19.79 -1.24
C ARG A 108 1.65 19.75 -1.40
N ILE A 109 2.24 18.56 -1.42
CA ILE A 109 3.68 18.37 -1.63
C ILE A 109 4.04 18.64 -3.09
N ASN A 110 3.26 18.09 -4.03
CA ASN A 110 3.52 18.27 -5.46
C ASN A 110 2.23 18.22 -6.28
N SER A 111 1.72 19.40 -6.62
CA SER A 111 0.49 19.55 -7.42
C SER A 111 0.65 19.18 -8.90
N SER A 112 1.87 18.92 -9.38
CA SER A 112 2.09 18.41 -10.75
C SER A 112 1.83 16.90 -10.88
N VAL A 113 1.72 16.20 -9.75
CA VAL A 113 1.48 14.76 -9.72
C VAL A 113 0.00 14.48 -9.51
N THR A 114 -0.55 13.56 -10.30
CA THR A 114 -1.91 13.08 -10.12
C THR A 114 -1.94 12.00 -9.03
N ILE A 115 -2.72 12.21 -7.98
CA ILE A 115 -2.89 11.25 -6.89
C ILE A 115 -4.29 10.65 -6.95
N GLU A 116 -4.38 9.32 -7.01
CA GLU A 116 -5.67 8.61 -7.00
C GLU A 116 -5.79 7.77 -5.72
N PRO A 117 -6.53 8.26 -4.70
CA PRO A 117 -6.83 7.47 -3.52
C PRO A 117 -7.97 6.48 -3.80
N VAL A 118 -7.74 5.20 -3.51
CA VAL A 118 -8.77 4.15 -3.61
C VAL A 118 -8.90 3.46 -2.25
N ILE A 119 -10.04 3.67 -1.59
CA ILE A 119 -10.32 3.12 -0.25
C ILE A 119 -10.84 1.69 -0.42
N THR A 120 -9.93 0.72 -0.54
CA THR A 120 -10.28 -0.69 -0.74
C THR A 120 -9.24 -1.63 -0.17
N ASP A 121 -9.67 -2.85 0.16
CA ASP A 121 -8.74 -3.97 0.29
C ASP A 121 -8.31 -4.44 -1.10
N VAL A 122 -7.06 -4.89 -1.24
CA VAL A 122 -6.58 -5.45 -2.51
C VAL A 122 -6.74 -6.96 -2.48
N THR A 123 -7.50 -7.47 -3.43
CA THR A 123 -7.93 -8.88 -3.51
C THR A 123 -7.80 -9.40 -4.94
N ALA A 124 -7.90 -10.72 -5.11
CA ALA A 124 -7.95 -11.34 -6.44
C ALA A 124 -9.10 -10.84 -7.32
N ARG A 125 -10.13 -10.21 -6.74
CA ARG A 125 -11.30 -9.69 -7.48
C ARG A 125 -11.06 -8.33 -8.12
N ASN A 126 -10.16 -7.50 -7.56
CA ASN A 126 -10.00 -6.10 -7.97
C ASN A 126 -8.56 -5.72 -8.34
N ILE A 127 -7.55 -6.55 -8.06
CA ILE A 127 -6.15 -6.24 -8.40
C ILE A 127 -5.98 -5.93 -9.90
N GLU A 128 -6.77 -6.58 -10.75
CA GLU A 128 -6.69 -6.39 -12.20
C GLU A 128 -7.12 -5.01 -12.64
N GLU A 129 -8.21 -4.50 -12.08
CA GLU A 129 -8.68 -3.14 -12.32
C GLU A 129 -7.71 -2.12 -11.74
N LEU A 130 -7.22 -2.36 -10.52
CA LEU A 130 -6.31 -1.46 -9.79
C LEU A 130 -4.93 -1.32 -10.42
N ALA A 131 -4.49 -2.28 -11.25
CA ALA A 131 -3.15 -2.30 -11.81
C ALA A 131 -3.12 -2.41 -13.34
N ALA A 132 -4.27 -2.25 -14.02
CA ALA A 132 -4.37 -2.36 -15.48
C ALA A 132 -3.52 -1.33 -16.25
N ASP A 133 -3.34 -0.14 -15.67
CA ASP A 133 -2.76 1.04 -16.30
C ASP A 133 -1.54 1.57 -15.53
N VAL A 134 -0.82 0.70 -14.81
CA VAL A 134 0.39 1.09 -14.06
C VAL A 134 1.65 0.41 -14.60
N ASP A 135 2.77 1.12 -14.51
CA ASP A 135 4.09 0.68 -14.96
C ASP A 135 4.85 -0.08 -13.85
N LEU A 136 4.42 0.06 -12.59
CA LEU A 136 5.11 -0.47 -11.43
C LEU A 136 4.16 -0.65 -10.24
N ILE A 137 4.33 -1.77 -9.52
CA ILE A 137 3.63 -2.05 -8.26
C ILE A 137 4.63 -1.98 -7.09
N LEU A 138 4.29 -1.24 -6.04
CA LEU A 138 5.07 -1.12 -4.81
C LEU A 138 4.34 -1.73 -3.61
N ASP A 139 5.07 -2.55 -2.85
CA ASP A 139 4.59 -3.15 -1.60
C ASP A 139 4.72 -2.19 -0.42
N GLY A 140 3.60 -1.64 0.02
CA GLY A 140 3.46 -0.92 1.28
C GLY A 140 2.77 -1.75 2.38
N THR A 141 2.61 -3.06 2.18
CA THR A 141 1.82 -3.97 3.03
C THR A 141 2.68 -4.72 4.04
N ASP A 142 2.03 -5.25 5.07
CA ASP A 142 2.58 -6.17 6.06
C ASP A 142 1.99 -7.60 5.94
N ASN A 143 1.20 -7.87 4.91
CA ASN A 143 0.45 -9.11 4.74
C ASN A 143 1.03 -9.99 3.63
N PHE A 144 1.49 -11.19 4.00
CA PHE A 144 2.02 -12.18 3.05
C PHE A 144 1.02 -12.58 1.95
N GLN A 145 -0.27 -12.70 2.25
CA GLN A 145 -1.28 -13.06 1.26
C GLN A 145 -1.38 -11.99 0.17
N THR A 146 -1.39 -10.70 0.55
CA THR A 146 -1.40 -9.59 -0.39
C THR A 146 -0.09 -9.54 -1.20
N ARG A 147 1.06 -9.89 -0.60
CA ARG A 147 2.34 -9.99 -1.31
C ARG A 147 2.34 -11.07 -2.38
N TYR A 148 1.77 -12.25 -2.08
CA TYR A 148 1.60 -13.31 -3.07
C TYR A 148 0.64 -12.91 -4.19
N LEU A 149 -0.45 -12.22 -3.85
CA LEU A 149 -1.40 -11.66 -4.82
C LEU A 149 -0.73 -10.66 -5.77
N MET A 150 -0.01 -9.67 -5.23
CA MET A 150 0.73 -8.68 -6.02
C MET A 150 1.78 -9.35 -6.91
N ASN A 151 2.53 -10.31 -6.36
CA ASN A 151 3.52 -11.06 -7.13
C ASN A 151 2.89 -11.81 -8.31
N ASP A 152 1.81 -12.55 -8.06
CA ASP A 152 1.17 -13.35 -9.10
C ASP A 152 0.57 -12.46 -10.18
N TYR A 153 -0.09 -11.36 -9.80
CA TYR A 153 -0.59 -10.39 -10.78
C TYR A 153 0.55 -9.75 -11.57
N ALA A 154 1.60 -9.26 -10.90
CA ALA A 154 2.76 -8.62 -11.52
C ALA A 154 3.41 -9.52 -12.58
N PHE A 155 3.62 -10.80 -12.27
CA PHE A 155 4.18 -11.76 -13.22
C PHE A 155 3.21 -12.13 -14.35
N ARG A 156 1.89 -12.12 -14.11
CA ARG A 156 0.88 -12.35 -15.15
C ARG A 156 0.81 -11.17 -16.12
N ALA A 157 0.76 -9.95 -15.59
CA ALA A 157 0.65 -8.71 -16.35
C ALA A 157 1.99 -8.20 -16.90
N LYS A 158 3.11 -8.85 -16.53
CA LYS A 158 4.49 -8.43 -16.87
C LYS A 158 4.86 -7.04 -16.34
N ILE A 159 4.32 -6.69 -15.17
CA ILE A 159 4.59 -5.42 -14.48
C ILE A 159 5.66 -5.69 -13.40
N PRO A 160 6.72 -4.86 -13.29
CA PRO A 160 7.65 -4.93 -12.18
C PRO A 160 6.98 -4.77 -10.81
N TYR A 161 7.51 -5.47 -9.80
CA TYR A 161 7.02 -5.45 -8.42
C TYR A 161 8.19 -5.23 -7.45
N VAL A 162 8.09 -4.23 -6.58
CA VAL A 162 9.15 -3.94 -5.58
C VAL A 162 8.64 -4.19 -4.17
N TYR A 163 9.24 -5.20 -3.56
CA TYR A 163 8.94 -5.71 -2.23
C TYR A 163 9.68 -4.96 -1.12
N GLY A 164 8.99 -4.75 -0.01
CA GLY A 164 9.54 -4.24 1.24
C GLY A 164 8.96 -5.02 2.42
N GLY A 165 9.82 -5.39 3.37
CA GLY A 165 9.41 -6.07 4.59
C GLY A 165 10.14 -5.50 5.79
N VAL A 166 9.44 -5.32 6.90
CA VAL A 166 9.99 -4.77 8.14
C VAL A 166 9.43 -5.55 9.32
N VAL A 167 10.28 -5.86 10.30
CA VAL A 167 9.89 -6.39 11.60
C VAL A 167 10.97 -6.06 12.63
N SER A 168 10.59 -5.59 13.82
CA SER A 168 11.56 -5.20 14.86
C SER A 168 12.54 -4.12 14.34
N SER A 169 13.85 -4.36 14.43
CA SER A 169 14.92 -3.55 13.83
C SER A 169 15.39 -4.05 12.47
N ARG A 170 14.72 -5.06 11.89
CA ARG A 170 15.14 -5.74 10.66
C ARG A 170 14.31 -5.29 9.46
N GLY A 171 15.00 -5.06 8.35
CA GLY A 171 14.41 -4.63 7.09
C GLY A 171 14.84 -5.54 5.94
N MET A 172 13.96 -5.68 4.95
CA MET A 172 14.19 -6.44 3.73
C MET A 172 13.64 -5.69 2.51
N SER A 173 14.35 -5.75 1.38
CA SER A 173 13.87 -5.20 0.10
C SER A 173 14.36 -6.02 -1.09
N ALA A 174 13.52 -6.12 -2.11
CA ALA A 174 13.84 -6.80 -3.37
C ALA A 174 13.01 -6.22 -4.53
N ALA A 175 13.57 -6.22 -5.74
CA ALA A 175 12.84 -5.85 -6.95
C ALA A 175 12.67 -7.09 -7.83
N PHE A 176 11.42 -7.39 -8.21
CA PHE A 176 11.06 -8.51 -9.05
C PHE A 176 10.59 -8.02 -10.41
N ILE A 177 11.32 -8.40 -11.46
CA ILE A 177 11.04 -7.99 -12.84
C ILE A 177 10.71 -9.25 -13.64
N PRO A 178 9.45 -9.41 -14.12
CA PRO A 178 9.05 -10.55 -14.92
C PRO A 178 9.97 -10.78 -16.12
N GLY A 179 10.41 -12.02 -16.32
CA GLY A 179 11.35 -12.41 -17.37
C GLY A 179 12.82 -12.05 -17.12
N ARG A 180 13.15 -11.31 -16.04
CA ARG A 180 14.54 -10.95 -15.68
C ARG A 180 14.98 -11.49 -14.31
N THR A 181 14.07 -11.62 -13.36
CA THR A 181 14.35 -12.12 -12.00
C THR A 181 13.47 -13.32 -11.69
N PRO A 182 13.80 -14.15 -10.67
CA PRO A 182 12.80 -15.01 -10.04
C PRO A 182 11.65 -14.18 -9.46
N CYS A 183 10.52 -14.83 -9.16
CA CYS A 183 9.40 -14.19 -8.46
C CYS A 183 9.54 -14.29 -6.94
N PHE A 184 8.68 -13.58 -6.20
CA PHE A 184 8.64 -13.60 -4.74
C PHE A 184 8.51 -15.03 -4.17
N ARG A 185 7.69 -15.89 -4.77
CA ARG A 185 7.52 -17.30 -4.35
C ARG A 185 8.78 -18.15 -4.47
N CYS A 186 9.70 -17.79 -5.36
CA CYS A 186 10.99 -18.49 -5.47
C CYS A 186 11.92 -18.15 -4.29
N LEU A 187 11.73 -17.01 -3.62
CA LEU A 187 12.50 -16.62 -2.44
C LEU A 187 11.81 -17.02 -1.14
N LEU A 188 10.49 -16.90 -1.10
CA LEU A 188 9.67 -17.16 0.08
C LEU A 188 8.52 -18.11 -0.31
N PRO A 189 8.74 -19.44 -0.26
CA PRO A 189 7.70 -20.43 -0.53
C PRO A 189 6.55 -20.36 0.48
N GLU A 190 5.34 -20.73 0.05
CA GLU A 190 4.13 -20.78 0.90
C GLU A 190 4.12 -21.95 1.90
N ASP A 191 5.18 -22.75 1.99
CA ASP A 191 5.25 -24.01 2.74
C ASP A 191 5.30 -23.86 4.28
N GLY A 192 4.85 -22.72 4.80
CA GLY A 192 4.77 -22.45 6.23
C GLY A 192 6.08 -21.99 6.88
N SER A 193 7.20 -21.96 6.14
CA SER A 193 8.45 -21.35 6.61
C SER A 193 8.35 -19.82 6.76
N ALA A 194 7.34 -19.20 6.13
CA ALA A 194 7.04 -17.77 6.16
C ALA A 194 6.11 -17.34 7.31
N GLY A 195 5.87 -18.20 8.31
CA GLY A 195 5.18 -17.85 9.56
C GLY A 195 6.07 -16.98 10.44
N GLY A 196 6.27 -15.73 10.05
CA GLY A 196 7.13 -14.76 10.74
C GLY A 196 6.34 -13.80 11.62
N GLU A 197 6.88 -13.53 12.81
CA GLU A 197 6.61 -12.40 13.69
C GLU A 197 6.08 -11.15 12.95
N THR A 198 4.97 -10.57 13.41
CA THR A 198 4.40 -9.34 12.84
C THR A 198 4.89 -8.10 13.59
N CYS A 199 4.84 -6.93 12.94
CA CYS A 199 5.13 -5.65 13.59
C CYS A 199 4.29 -5.40 14.84
N ASP A 200 3.05 -5.89 14.86
CA ASP A 200 2.13 -5.68 15.98
C ASP A 200 2.38 -6.65 17.14
N THR A 201 3.02 -7.80 16.89
CA THR A 201 3.38 -8.78 17.94
C THR A 201 4.80 -8.58 18.51
N VAL A 202 5.73 -8.05 17.71
CA VAL A 202 7.15 -7.88 18.10
C VAL A 202 7.57 -6.42 18.19
N GLY A 203 6.76 -5.50 17.69
CA GLY A 203 7.12 -4.09 17.55
C GLY A 203 7.92 -3.81 16.27
N VAL A 204 8.03 -2.54 15.93
CA VAL A 204 8.79 -2.06 14.78
C VAL A 204 9.39 -0.69 15.07
N LEU A 205 10.68 -0.53 14.73
CA LEU A 205 11.39 0.72 14.88
C LEU A 205 11.17 1.60 13.64
N SER A 206 10.64 2.82 13.81
CA SER A 206 10.29 3.71 12.68
C SER A 206 11.45 3.92 11.69
N PRO A 207 12.70 4.22 12.09
CA PRO A 207 13.81 4.35 11.15
C PRO A 207 14.06 3.18 10.19
N VAL A 208 13.79 1.93 10.59
CA VAL A 208 13.98 0.79 9.68
C VAL A 208 12.94 0.80 8.55
N VAL A 209 11.74 1.31 8.82
CA VAL A 209 10.69 1.52 7.81
C VAL A 209 11.17 2.49 6.75
N ASP A 210 11.69 3.64 7.19
CA ASP A 210 12.14 4.70 6.28
C ASP A 210 13.28 4.22 5.38
N ILE A 211 14.20 3.44 5.93
CA ILE A 211 15.33 2.87 5.17
C ILE A 211 14.82 1.84 4.15
N VAL A 212 13.93 0.92 4.54
CA VAL A 212 13.37 -0.07 3.60
C VAL A 212 12.62 0.61 2.46
N ALA A 213 11.72 1.54 2.77
CA ALA A 213 10.95 2.25 1.76
C ALA A 213 11.83 3.15 0.88
N SER A 214 12.92 3.71 1.42
CA SER A 214 13.90 4.44 0.61
C SER A 214 14.65 3.52 -0.37
N TYR A 215 14.99 2.29 0.04
CA TYR A 215 15.53 1.29 -0.89
C TYR A 215 14.52 0.88 -1.95
N GLN A 216 13.25 0.65 -1.58
CA GLN A 216 12.19 0.37 -2.56
C GLN A 216 12.04 1.52 -3.55
N SER A 217 12.04 2.76 -3.08
CA SER A 217 11.94 3.97 -3.91
C SER A 217 13.13 4.11 -4.86
N ALA A 218 14.34 3.78 -4.41
CA ALA A 218 15.52 3.77 -5.26
C ALA A 218 15.39 2.76 -6.41
N GLU A 219 14.90 1.54 -6.14
CA GLU A 219 14.64 0.55 -7.20
C GLU A 219 13.50 1.00 -8.13
N ALA A 220 12.46 1.64 -7.59
CA ALA A 220 11.38 2.23 -8.37
C ALA A 220 11.89 3.28 -9.37
N LEU A 221 12.71 4.24 -8.91
CA LEU A 221 13.28 5.27 -9.77
C LEU A 221 14.14 4.66 -10.88
N LYS A 222 14.96 3.64 -10.58
CA LYS A 222 15.73 2.94 -11.62
C LYS A 222 14.82 2.31 -12.68
N ILE A 223 13.74 1.64 -12.25
CA ILE A 223 12.78 1.00 -13.16
C ILE A 223 12.10 2.05 -14.05
N LEU A 224 11.50 3.08 -13.44
CA LEU A 224 10.70 4.09 -14.14
C LEU A 224 11.53 4.99 -15.07
N THR A 225 12.81 5.20 -14.75
CA THR A 225 13.74 5.94 -15.62
C THR A 225 14.35 5.06 -16.73
N GLY A 226 14.11 3.74 -16.69
CA GLY A 226 14.61 2.77 -17.67
C GLY A 226 16.03 2.25 -17.40
N ASN A 227 16.59 2.50 -16.21
CA ASN A 227 17.89 2.03 -15.75
C ASN A 227 17.81 0.59 -15.20
N LEU A 228 17.23 -0.34 -15.96
CA LEU A 228 16.94 -1.70 -15.50
C LEU A 228 18.18 -2.53 -15.13
N ASP A 229 19.33 -2.23 -15.73
CA ASP A 229 20.57 -2.94 -15.41
C ASP A 229 21.18 -2.55 -14.06
N ALA A 230 20.79 -1.38 -13.52
CA ALA A 230 21.17 -0.93 -12.19
C ALA A 230 20.26 -1.48 -11.08
N VAL A 231 19.16 -2.15 -11.45
CA VAL A 231 18.21 -2.73 -10.48
C VAL A 231 18.87 -3.88 -9.74
N ARG A 232 18.76 -3.88 -8.41
CA ARG A 232 19.37 -4.90 -7.55
C ARG A 232 18.80 -6.29 -7.86
N ARG A 233 19.68 -7.30 -7.99
CA ARG A 233 19.33 -8.71 -8.27
C ARG A 233 19.55 -9.64 -7.06
N SER A 234 19.09 -9.19 -5.91
CA SER A 234 19.29 -9.85 -4.62
C SER A 234 18.18 -9.45 -3.64
N LEU A 235 17.96 -10.29 -2.64
CA LEU A 235 17.25 -9.92 -1.43
C LEU A 235 18.23 -9.23 -0.51
N PHE A 236 18.01 -7.95 -0.27
CA PHE A 236 18.80 -7.17 0.67
C PHE A 236 18.12 -7.18 2.03
N THR A 237 18.85 -7.60 3.06
CA THR A 237 18.38 -7.70 4.44
C THR A 237 19.33 -6.97 5.36
N PHE A 238 18.82 -6.27 6.36
CA PHE A 238 19.66 -5.56 7.32
C PHE A 238 18.99 -5.47 8.69
N ASP A 239 19.81 -5.21 9.71
CA ASP A 239 19.41 -4.93 11.09
C ASP A 239 20.07 -3.62 11.52
N VAL A 240 19.24 -2.59 11.74
CA VAL A 240 19.73 -1.25 12.10
C VAL A 240 20.19 -1.15 13.55
N TRP A 241 19.71 -2.02 14.43
CA TRP A 241 20.09 -2.00 15.84
C TRP A 241 21.49 -2.59 16.04
N HIS A 242 21.75 -3.69 15.33
CA HIS A 242 23.05 -4.38 15.38
C HIS A 242 24.03 -3.92 14.31
N ASN A 243 23.64 -2.98 13.43
CA ASN A 243 24.42 -2.47 12.30
C ASN A 243 24.94 -3.59 11.38
N ARG A 244 24.07 -4.53 11.01
CA ARG A 244 24.40 -5.67 10.14
C ARG A 244 23.65 -5.60 8.82
N PHE A 245 24.30 -6.00 7.74
CA PHE A 245 23.69 -6.10 6.41
C PHE A 245 24.09 -7.41 5.74
N TYR A 246 23.16 -7.96 4.99
CA TYR A 246 23.29 -9.21 4.27
C TYR A 246 22.63 -9.08 2.90
N GLU A 247 23.29 -9.58 1.87
CA GLU A 247 22.76 -9.55 0.52
C GLU A 247 22.75 -10.97 -0.06
N LEU A 248 21.55 -11.49 -0.27
CA LEU A 248 21.33 -12.83 -0.82
C LEU A 248 21.04 -12.70 -2.30
N LYS A 249 22.02 -13.03 -3.15
CA LYS A 249 21.82 -13.03 -4.61
C LYS A 249 20.63 -13.91 -4.98
N PHE A 250 19.85 -13.45 -5.95
CA PHE A 250 18.71 -14.22 -6.43
C PHE A 250 19.16 -15.57 -6.98
N PRO A 251 18.45 -16.66 -6.63
CA PRO A 251 18.67 -17.94 -7.27
C PRO A 251 18.15 -17.90 -8.71
N ALA A 252 18.50 -18.90 -9.50
CA ALA A 252 17.79 -19.15 -10.74
C ALA A 252 16.29 -19.39 -10.44
N PRO A 253 15.36 -18.94 -11.31
CA PRO A 253 13.95 -19.25 -11.15
C PRO A 253 13.73 -20.76 -11.00
N SER A 254 12.99 -21.17 -9.96
CA SER A 254 12.68 -22.58 -9.76
C SER A 254 11.84 -23.10 -10.92
N LYS A 255 12.26 -24.22 -11.53
CA LYS A 255 11.54 -24.89 -12.63
C LYS A 255 10.15 -25.38 -12.21
N SER A 256 9.93 -25.59 -10.92
CA SER A 256 8.64 -26.01 -10.37
C SER A 256 7.77 -24.85 -9.88
N CYS A 257 8.24 -23.60 -9.96
CA CYS A 257 7.50 -22.45 -9.44
C CYS A 257 6.16 -22.27 -10.18
N PRO A 258 5.01 -22.28 -9.47
CA PRO A 258 3.70 -22.16 -10.10
C PRO A 258 3.53 -20.81 -10.82
N THR A 259 4.16 -19.74 -10.32
CA THR A 259 4.02 -18.40 -10.89
C THR A 259 4.95 -18.16 -12.07
N CYS A 260 6.26 -18.04 -11.85
CA CYS A 260 7.17 -17.60 -12.91
C CYS A 260 7.64 -18.70 -13.86
N ALA A 261 7.45 -19.98 -13.52
CA ALA A 261 7.82 -21.09 -14.41
C ALA A 261 6.61 -21.75 -15.08
N LYS A 262 5.49 -21.91 -14.37
CA LYS A 262 4.29 -22.58 -14.90
C LYS A 262 3.17 -21.67 -15.36
N GLY A 263 3.12 -20.40 -14.91
CA GLY A 263 2.05 -19.47 -15.25
C GLY A 263 0.68 -19.80 -14.65
N GLU A 264 0.64 -20.44 -13.48
CA GLU A 264 -0.59 -20.89 -12.79
C GLU A 264 -1.20 -19.84 -11.85
N TYR A 265 -0.39 -18.87 -11.39
CA TYR A 265 -0.82 -17.72 -10.55
C TYR A 265 -1.79 -18.04 -9.38
N PRO A 266 -1.38 -18.87 -8.39
CA PRO A 266 -2.30 -19.40 -7.38
C PRO A 266 -3.07 -18.37 -6.54
N ALA A 267 -2.50 -17.20 -6.27
CA ALA A 267 -3.14 -16.16 -5.45
C ALA A 267 -4.23 -15.38 -6.22
N LEU A 268 -4.38 -15.62 -7.52
CA LEU A 268 -5.47 -15.07 -8.34
C LEU A 268 -6.68 -16.01 -8.42
N ASP A 269 -6.60 -17.23 -7.88
CA ASP A 269 -7.73 -18.17 -7.89
C ASP A 269 -8.81 -17.74 -6.87
N LEU A 270 -9.94 -17.24 -7.38
CA LEU A 270 -11.09 -16.82 -6.58
C LEU A 270 -11.67 -17.92 -5.69
N ARG A 271 -11.48 -19.21 -6.04
CA ARG A 271 -11.95 -20.34 -5.23
C ARG A 271 -11.15 -20.50 -3.94
N ARG A 272 -9.92 -19.97 -3.90
CA ARG A 272 -9.05 -19.94 -2.72
C ARG A 272 -9.26 -18.69 -1.87
N ALA A 273 -10.00 -17.70 -2.36
CA ALA A 273 -10.17 -16.38 -1.73
C ALA A 273 -11.34 -16.31 -0.71
N ALA A 274 -11.82 -17.45 -0.20
CA ALA A 274 -13.01 -17.50 0.66
C ALA A 274 -12.70 -17.20 2.15
N GLU A 275 -13.32 -16.10 2.61
CA GLU A 275 -13.99 -15.86 3.90
C GLU A 275 -13.20 -15.61 5.20
N VAL A 276 -13.51 -14.43 5.78
CA VAL A 276 -13.15 -13.92 7.12
C VAL A 276 -11.65 -13.76 7.35
N THR A 277 -11.17 -12.54 7.15
CA THR A 277 -9.82 -12.16 7.52
C THR A 277 -9.80 -11.69 8.97
N THR A 278 -9.21 -12.48 9.85
CA THR A 278 -8.74 -11.97 11.15
C THR A 278 -7.63 -10.98 10.88
N MET A 279 -7.77 -9.75 11.38
CA MET A 279 -6.71 -8.75 11.29
C MET A 279 -5.62 -9.13 12.28
N CYS A 280 -4.42 -9.46 11.79
CA CYS A 280 -3.30 -9.77 12.66
C CYS A 280 -3.02 -8.56 13.59
N GLY A 281 -2.83 -8.82 14.89
CA GLY A 281 -2.26 -7.85 15.83
C GLY A 281 -3.16 -6.75 16.38
N ARG A 282 -4.46 -6.71 16.04
CA ARG A 282 -5.36 -5.60 16.44
C ARG A 282 -6.59 -5.98 17.27
N ASP A 283 -6.64 -7.19 17.84
CA ASP A 283 -7.85 -7.75 18.46
C ASP A 283 -9.10 -7.39 17.65
N SER A 284 -9.04 -7.60 16.34
CA SER A 284 -10.13 -7.23 15.46
C SER A 284 -10.37 -8.25 14.35
N VAL A 285 -11.64 -8.41 14.01
CA VAL A 285 -12.09 -9.30 12.95
C VAL A 285 -12.87 -8.47 11.94
N GLN A 286 -12.50 -8.58 10.67
CA GLN A 286 -13.22 -7.96 9.58
C GLN A 286 -14.24 -8.95 9.02
N ILE A 287 -15.49 -8.50 8.93
CA ILE A 287 -16.57 -9.23 8.27
C ILE A 287 -16.89 -8.50 6.97
N THR A 288 -16.79 -9.23 5.87
CA THR A 288 -17.02 -8.76 4.49
C THR A 288 -18.18 -9.52 3.87
N GLY A 289 -18.85 -8.93 2.87
CA GLY A 289 -19.95 -9.57 2.14
C GLY A 289 -21.35 -9.13 2.57
N GLY A 290 -21.47 -8.09 3.41
CA GLY A 290 -22.74 -7.41 3.66
C GLY A 290 -23.20 -6.59 2.44
N GLN A 291 -24.50 -6.26 2.38
CA GLN A 291 -25.01 -5.27 1.43
C GLN A 291 -24.45 -3.88 1.74
N ALA A 292 -24.42 -3.00 0.75
CA ALA A 292 -24.05 -1.60 0.95
C ALA A 292 -24.88 -0.98 2.09
N LEU A 293 -24.21 -0.25 2.98
CA LEU A 293 -24.81 0.29 4.19
C LEU A 293 -25.00 1.80 4.04
N ASP A 294 -26.23 2.28 4.21
CA ASP A 294 -26.46 3.71 4.41
C ASP A 294 -26.05 4.09 5.83
N LEU A 295 -24.88 4.73 5.96
CA LEU A 295 -24.33 5.11 7.26
C LEU A 295 -25.25 6.04 8.06
N LYS A 296 -26.11 6.84 7.42
CA LYS A 296 -27.05 7.71 8.14
C LYS A 296 -28.15 6.90 8.81
N VAL A 297 -28.70 5.93 8.09
CA VAL A 297 -29.71 5.00 8.63
C VAL A 297 -29.14 4.20 9.80
N TRP A 298 -27.91 3.70 9.64
CA TRP A 298 -27.24 2.94 10.69
C TRP A 298 -26.84 3.78 11.90
N GLN A 299 -26.53 5.07 11.70
CA GLN A 299 -26.27 6.00 12.79
C GLN A 299 -27.49 6.21 13.68
N GLU A 300 -28.67 6.40 13.07
CA GLU A 300 -29.93 6.50 13.82
C GLU A 300 -30.22 5.20 14.59
N ARG A 301 -30.04 4.04 13.94
CA ARG A 301 -30.30 2.74 14.54
C ARG A 301 -29.37 2.45 15.73
N LEU A 302 -28.07 2.67 15.57
CA LEU A 302 -27.05 2.32 16.56
C LEU A 302 -26.82 3.40 17.63
N SER A 303 -27.34 4.61 17.45
CA SER A 303 -27.34 5.64 18.50
C SER A 303 -28.11 5.22 19.75
N ARG A 304 -29.06 4.28 19.62
CA ARG A 304 -29.79 3.67 20.75
C ARG A 304 -28.99 2.60 21.49
N VAL A 305 -27.92 2.09 20.88
CA VAL A 305 -27.10 0.99 21.42
C VAL A 305 -25.91 1.53 22.20
N GLY A 306 -25.28 2.60 21.71
CA GLY A 306 -24.10 3.17 22.35
C GLY A 306 -23.65 4.49 21.73
N LYS A 307 -22.48 4.97 22.16
CA LYS A 307 -21.92 6.22 21.67
C LYS A 307 -21.48 6.04 20.21
N VAL A 308 -22.09 6.82 19.31
CA VAL A 308 -21.79 6.80 17.88
C VAL A 308 -20.92 8.00 17.49
N THR A 309 -19.95 7.76 16.62
CA THR A 309 -19.17 8.78 15.91
C THR A 309 -19.14 8.42 14.44
N ALA A 310 -19.31 9.40 13.54
CA ALA A 310 -19.44 9.14 12.11
C ALA A 310 -18.76 10.23 11.29
N ASN A 311 -18.27 9.85 10.12
CA ASN A 311 -17.82 10.75 9.06
C ASN A 311 -18.35 10.21 7.71
N PRO A 312 -18.10 10.87 6.57
CA PRO A 312 -18.61 10.40 5.27
C PRO A 312 -18.12 9.01 4.84
N TYR A 313 -17.05 8.48 5.44
CA TYR A 313 -16.38 7.26 5.03
C TYR A 313 -16.62 6.07 5.97
N LEU A 314 -17.02 6.33 7.22
CA LEU A 314 -17.23 5.30 8.23
C LEU A 314 -18.16 5.76 9.35
N MET A 315 -18.69 4.79 10.09
CA MET A 315 -19.35 5.01 11.36
C MET A 315 -18.81 4.06 12.43
N ARG A 316 -18.54 4.58 13.62
CA ARG A 316 -18.14 3.80 14.80
C ARG A 316 -19.22 3.83 15.86
N VAL A 317 -19.51 2.69 16.46
CA VAL A 317 -20.31 2.58 17.69
C VAL A 317 -19.54 1.80 18.74
N GLN A 318 -19.47 2.34 19.95
CA GLN A 318 -18.98 1.62 21.11
C GLN A 318 -20.13 0.77 21.68
N LEU A 319 -19.97 -0.56 21.71
CA LEU A 319 -20.98 -1.47 22.20
C LEU A 319 -20.95 -1.59 23.74
N PRO A 320 -22.08 -1.93 24.39
CA PRO A 320 -22.15 -2.21 25.82
C PRO A 320 -21.23 -3.34 26.27
N GLU A 321 -20.94 -4.30 25.39
CA GLU A 321 -20.08 -5.45 25.68
C GLU A 321 -18.58 -5.10 25.77
N GLY A 322 -18.19 -3.88 25.38
CA GLY A 322 -16.81 -3.40 25.41
C GLY A 322 -16.14 -3.39 24.04
N GLU A 323 -16.65 -4.16 23.08
CA GLU A 323 -16.20 -4.13 21.69
C GLU A 323 -16.69 -2.87 20.95
N ARG A 324 -16.02 -2.54 19.85
CA ARG A 324 -16.38 -1.43 18.97
C ARG A 324 -16.68 -1.96 17.58
N LEU A 325 -17.80 -1.54 17.00
CA LEU A 325 -18.09 -1.79 15.60
C LEU A 325 -17.71 -0.57 14.76
N THR A 326 -17.01 -0.80 13.66
CA THR A 326 -16.81 0.20 12.60
C THR A 326 -17.49 -0.29 11.34
N LEU A 327 -18.47 0.46 10.83
CA LEU A 327 -19.23 0.15 9.63
C LEU A 327 -18.75 1.02 8.47
N PHE A 328 -18.77 0.45 7.27
CA PHE A 328 -18.33 1.10 6.04
C PHE A 328 -19.45 1.10 4.99
N PRO A 329 -19.50 2.09 4.08
CA PRO A 329 -20.55 2.19 3.07
C PRO A 329 -20.64 0.98 2.14
N ASP A 330 -19.51 0.30 1.92
CA ASP A 330 -19.38 -0.87 1.05
C ASP A 330 -19.82 -2.20 1.70
N GLY A 331 -20.43 -2.15 2.88
CA GLY A 331 -20.92 -3.34 3.57
C GLY A 331 -19.90 -4.04 4.46
N ARG A 332 -18.66 -3.53 4.53
CA ARG A 332 -17.66 -4.04 5.47
C ARG A 332 -18.00 -3.62 6.91
N VAL A 333 -17.73 -4.52 7.85
CA VAL A 333 -17.81 -4.22 9.29
C VAL A 333 -16.57 -4.75 10.00
N LEU A 334 -15.90 -3.88 10.76
CA LEU A 334 -14.80 -4.24 11.63
C LEU A 334 -15.29 -4.35 13.07
N VAL A 335 -15.08 -5.52 13.68
CA VAL A 335 -15.34 -5.75 15.11
C VAL A 335 -14.01 -5.64 15.85
N GLN A 336 -13.84 -4.62 16.70
CA GLN A 336 -12.62 -4.36 17.46
C GLN A 336 -12.84 -4.69 18.95
N GLY A 337 -11.85 -5.29 19.59
CA GLY A 337 -11.94 -5.83 20.95
C GLY A 337 -12.11 -7.36 21.01
N THR A 338 -11.96 -8.06 19.88
CA THR A 338 -11.95 -9.53 19.82
C THR A 338 -11.10 -10.04 18.65
N SER A 339 -10.29 -11.07 18.90
CA SER A 339 -9.56 -11.81 17.87
C SER A 339 -10.30 -13.10 17.44
N GLU A 340 -11.43 -13.42 18.07
CA GLU A 340 -12.20 -14.64 17.82
C GLU A 340 -13.25 -14.43 16.73
N PRO A 341 -13.16 -15.13 15.58
CA PRO A 341 -14.13 -14.99 14.50
C PRO A 341 -15.57 -15.37 14.89
N ALA A 342 -15.73 -16.29 15.84
CA ALA A 342 -17.05 -16.69 16.35
C ALA A 342 -17.72 -15.53 17.11
N ARG A 343 -16.98 -14.89 18.04
CA ARG A 343 -17.45 -13.73 18.80
C ARG A 343 -17.81 -12.57 17.87
N ALA A 344 -16.95 -12.27 16.91
CA ALA A 344 -17.19 -11.22 15.92
C ALA A 344 -18.46 -11.47 15.10
N ARG A 345 -18.66 -12.72 14.63
CA ARG A 345 -19.88 -13.11 13.91
C ARG A 345 -21.15 -12.96 14.76
N THR A 346 -21.09 -13.31 16.05
CA THR A 346 -22.22 -13.14 16.98
C THR A 346 -22.59 -11.66 17.15
N LEU A 347 -21.59 -10.78 17.34
CA LEU A 347 -21.84 -9.34 17.47
C LEU A 347 -22.36 -8.74 16.17
N TYR A 348 -21.80 -9.13 15.03
CA TYR A 348 -22.30 -8.74 13.72
C TYR A 348 -23.75 -9.18 13.52
N ALA A 349 -24.08 -10.44 13.77
CA ALA A 349 -25.45 -10.94 13.64
C ALA A 349 -26.44 -10.23 14.57
N ARG A 350 -26.01 -9.92 15.81
CA ARG A 350 -26.84 -9.23 16.81
C ARG A 350 -27.17 -7.79 16.42
N TYR A 351 -26.18 -7.04 15.93
CA TYR A 351 -26.30 -5.59 15.74
C TYR A 351 -26.50 -5.17 14.30
N ILE A 352 -25.94 -5.93 13.35
CA ILE A 352 -25.94 -5.63 11.91
C ILE A 352 -26.79 -6.62 11.12
N GLY A 353 -26.73 -7.90 11.50
CA GLY A 353 -27.52 -8.97 10.90
C GLY A 353 -29.00 -8.59 10.90
N MET A 354 -29.62 -8.70 9.72
CA MET A 354 -31.08 -8.66 9.59
C MET A 354 -31.69 -9.96 10.08
#